data_AF-A0A3C0UCQ8-F1
#
_entry.id   AF-A0A3C0UCQ8-F1
#
_cell.length_a   1.000
_cell.length_b   1.000
_cell.length_c   1.000
_cell.angle_alpha   90.00
_cell.angle_beta   90.00
_cell.angle_gamma   90.00
#
_symmetry.space_group_name_H-M   'P 1'
#
loop_
_entity.id
_entity.type
_entity.pdbx_description
1 polymer ?
#
loop_
_entity_poly.entity_id
_entity_poly.type
_entity_poly.pdbx_seq_one_letter_code
_entity_poly.pdbx_strand_id
1 'polypeptide(L)'
;MRGEHESHEEIKAASTIWDAVKTILVADLVMSLDNVIAIAGVAKGHMGLLIIGLAISIPIILWGSRLIMSLMEKWPIVITLGAAFLGWTAGEMIVGDKKIEELLFSYPWAHWLIPVSLALFVIAAGKMIHKSAAGRQR
;
A
#
# COMPACT_ATOMS: atom_id res chain seq x y z
N MET A 1 27.11 20.82 -3.32
CA MET A 1 25.83 20.55 -4.00
C MET A 1 25.01 19.68 -3.06
N ARG A 2 23.85 20.19 -2.65
CA ARG A 2 22.96 19.60 -1.63
C ARG A 2 22.14 18.51 -2.31
N GLY A 3 22.60 17.26 -2.22
CA GLY A 3 21.83 16.08 -2.61
C GLY A 3 21.05 15.61 -1.39
N GLU A 4 19.74 15.54 -1.55
CA GLU A 4 18.75 15.41 -0.50
C GLU A 4 18.95 14.10 0.29
N HIS A 5 18.97 14.24 1.61
CA HIS A 5 18.68 13.12 2.49
C HIS A 5 17.24 12.69 2.16
N GLU A 6 17.08 11.60 1.43
CA GLU A 6 15.93 10.73 1.62
C GLU A 6 16.00 10.23 3.06
N SER A 7 15.46 11.06 3.95
CA SER A 7 14.97 10.61 5.23
C SER A 7 13.99 9.49 4.88
N HIS A 8 14.43 8.24 5.09
CA HIS A 8 13.55 7.31 5.77
C HIS A 8 12.84 8.14 6.83
N GLU A 9 11.53 8.31 6.70
CA GLU A 9 10.70 8.75 7.81
C GLU A 9 10.92 7.70 8.90
N GLU A 10 12.00 7.86 9.68
CA GLU A 10 11.95 7.64 11.09
C GLU A 10 10.76 8.47 11.52
N ILE A 11 9.60 7.80 11.54
CA ILE A 11 8.44 8.22 12.29
C ILE A 11 9.01 8.38 13.70
N LYS A 12 9.48 9.58 14.03
CA LYS A 12 9.79 9.96 15.39
C LYS A 12 8.56 9.54 16.15
N ALA A 13 8.71 8.52 17.00
CA ALA A 13 7.61 7.90 17.71
C ALA A 13 6.72 9.02 18.22
N ALA A 14 5.55 9.15 17.59
CA ALA A 14 4.65 10.26 17.75
C ALA A 14 4.49 10.54 19.25
N SER A 15 5.01 11.67 19.72
CA SER A 15 5.02 12.01 21.14
C SER A 15 3.59 12.15 21.70
N THR A 16 2.58 12.19 20.81
CA THR A 16 1.17 12.16 21.14
C THR A 16 0.37 11.32 20.13
N ILE A 17 -0.77 10.76 20.57
CA ILE A 17 -1.73 10.03 19.71
C ILE A 17 -2.13 10.88 18.48
N TRP A 18 -2.17 12.20 18.63
CA TRP A 18 -2.50 13.14 17.56
C TRP A 18 -1.48 13.14 16.41
N ASP A 19 -0.19 13.06 16.72
CA ASP A 19 0.86 13.00 15.69
C ASP A 19 0.76 11.69 14.89
N ALA A 20 0.49 10.56 15.55
CA ALA A 20 0.31 9.26 14.89
C ALA A 20 -0.91 9.24 13.96
N VAL A 21 -2.03 9.79 14.43
CA VAL A 21 -3.26 9.92 13.62
C VAL A 21 -2.99 10.79 12.40
N LYS A 22 -2.27 11.90 12.55
CA LYS A 22 -1.89 12.79 11.44
C LYS A 22 -1.03 12.06 10.41
N THR A 23 -0.02 11.31 10.84
CA THR A 23 0.84 10.53 9.94
C THR A 23 0.03 9.48 9.16
N ILE A 24 -0.85 8.73 9.83
CA ILE A 24 -1.72 7.74 9.17
C ILE A 24 -2.65 8.42 8.17
N LEU A 25 -3.27 9.55 8.54
CA LEU A 25 -4.19 10.27 7.66
C LEU A 25 -3.47 10.81 6.42
N VAL A 26 -2.28 11.38 6.58
CA VAL A 26 -1.49 11.91 5.46
C VAL A 26 -1.03 10.77 4.55
N ALA A 27 -0.52 9.67 5.12
CA ALA A 27 -0.11 8.51 4.35
C ALA A 27 -1.29 7.89 3.59
N ASP A 28 -2.44 7.74 4.25
CA ASP A 28 -3.67 7.23 3.61
C ASP A 28 -4.11 8.19 2.50
N LEU A 29 -4.17 9.50 2.72
CA LEU A 29 -4.57 10.44 1.67
C LEU A 29 -3.57 10.53 0.50
N VAL A 30 -2.26 10.43 0.75
CA VAL A 30 -1.25 10.50 -0.32
C VAL A 30 -1.22 9.20 -1.13
N MET A 31 -1.31 8.06 -0.47
CA MET A 31 -1.37 6.74 -1.12
C MET A 31 -2.71 6.52 -1.83
N SER A 32 -3.79 7.01 -1.21
CA SER A 32 -5.16 6.81 -1.65
C SER A 32 -5.70 8.01 -2.42
N LEU A 33 -4.94 9.06 -2.73
CA LEU A 33 -5.44 10.16 -3.57
C LEU A 33 -6.01 9.59 -4.87
N ASP A 34 -5.27 8.65 -5.44
CA ASP A 34 -5.69 7.90 -6.62
C ASP A 34 -6.91 7.00 -6.32
N ASN A 35 -6.97 6.37 -5.14
CA ASN A 35 -8.12 5.56 -4.72
C ASN A 35 -9.39 6.41 -4.46
N VAL A 36 -9.26 7.62 -3.91
CA VAL A 36 -10.35 8.56 -3.66
C VAL A 36 -10.85 9.12 -4.98
N ILE A 37 -9.95 9.43 -5.93
CA ILE A 37 -10.33 9.85 -7.29
C ILE A 37 -11.08 8.72 -8.01
N ALA A 38 -10.66 7.46 -7.85
CA ALA A 38 -11.36 6.29 -8.39
C ALA A 38 -12.79 6.16 -7.80
N ILE A 39 -12.93 6.27 -6.48
CA ILE A 39 -14.24 6.26 -5.81
C ILE A 39 -15.08 7.48 -6.23
N ALA A 40 -14.47 8.65 -6.43
CA ALA A 40 -15.14 9.84 -6.93
C ALA A 40 -15.71 9.64 -8.34
N GLY A 41 -14.96 8.96 -9.21
CA GLY A 41 -15.43 8.56 -10.54
C GLY A 41 -16.63 7.60 -10.48
N VAL A 42 -16.63 6.66 -9.53
CA VAL A 42 -17.74 5.69 -9.32
C VAL A 42 -18.94 6.35 -8.62
N ALA A 43 -18.72 7.36 -7.79
CA ALA A 43 -19.78 8.07 -7.04
C ALA A 43 -20.65 9.00 -7.92
N LYS A 44 -20.37 9.10 -9.24
CA LYS A 44 -21.20 9.80 -10.25
C LYS A 44 -21.65 11.22 -9.83
N GLY A 45 -20.80 11.96 -9.12
CA GLY A 45 -21.08 13.33 -8.68
C GLY A 45 -21.79 13.46 -7.31
N HIS A 46 -22.07 12.37 -6.61
CA HIS A 46 -22.62 12.39 -5.26
C HIS A 46 -21.52 12.60 -4.21
N MET A 47 -21.05 13.85 -4.10
CA MET A 47 -19.98 14.25 -3.17
C MET A 47 -20.25 13.81 -1.72
N GLY A 48 -21.52 13.78 -1.30
CA GLY A 48 -21.92 13.31 0.04
C GLY A 48 -21.56 11.85 0.31
N LEU A 49 -21.68 10.95 -0.67
CA LEU A 49 -21.33 9.53 -0.52
C LEU A 49 -19.83 9.34 -0.33
N LEU A 50 -19.02 10.14 -1.03
CA LEU A 50 -17.56 10.14 -0.91
C LEU A 50 -17.12 10.60 0.48
N ILE A 51 -17.66 11.73 0.95
CA ILE A 51 -17.33 12.28 2.27
C ILE A 51 -17.71 11.29 3.38
N ILE A 52 -18.89 10.68 3.29
CA ILE A 52 -19.35 9.67 4.27
C ILE A 52 -18.43 8.44 4.24
N GLY A 53 -18.07 7.94 3.05
CA GLY A 53 -17.17 6.80 2.90
C GLY A 53 -15.80 7.05 3.54
N LEU A 54 -15.21 8.23 3.29
CA LEU A 54 -13.93 8.62 3.88
C LEU A 54 -14.03 8.81 5.39
N ALA A 55 -15.09 9.46 5.87
CA ALA A 55 -15.33 9.68 7.29
C ALA A 55 -15.49 8.38 8.09
N ILE A 56 -16.10 7.35 7.49
CA ILE A 56 -16.24 6.02 8.09
C ILE A 56 -14.93 5.21 8.00
N SER A 57 -14.16 5.37 6.92
CA SER A 57 -12.90 4.65 6.70
C SER A 57 -11.85 4.96 7.77
N ILE A 58 -11.69 6.25 8.14
CA ILE A 58 -10.64 6.68 9.07
C ILE A 58 -10.76 5.98 10.44
N PRO A 59 -11.91 5.97 11.15
CA PRO A 59 -12.06 5.22 12.40
C PRO A 59 -11.77 3.72 12.25
N ILE A 60 -12.21 3.12 11.15
CA ILE A 60 -12.00 1.70 10.87
C ILE A 60 -10.51 1.39 10.72
N ILE A 61 -9.76 2.21 9.98
CA ILE A 61 -8.31 2.05 9.81
C ILE A 61 -7.60 2.25 11.15
N LEU A 62 -7.97 3.29 11.91
CA LEU A 62 -7.34 3.57 13.21
C LEU A 62 -7.55 2.43 14.22
N TRP A 63 -8.75 1.86 14.32
CA TRP A 63 -9.01 0.73 15.21
C TRP A 63 -8.48 -0.59 14.65
N GLY A 64 -8.66 -0.82 13.35
CA GLY A 64 -8.19 -2.00 12.64
C GLY A 64 -6.67 -2.13 12.69
N SER A 65 -5.94 -1.02 12.65
CA SER A 65 -4.48 -1.02 12.77
C SER A 65 -4.00 -1.70 14.05
N ARG A 66 -4.68 -1.55 15.19
CA ARG A 66 -4.31 -2.24 16.44
C ARG A 66 -4.43 -3.75 16.31
N LEU A 67 -5.48 -4.23 15.66
CA LEU A 67 -5.66 -5.66 15.39
C LEU A 67 -4.54 -6.17 14.48
N ILE A 68 -4.30 -5.49 13.35
CA ILE A 68 -3.26 -5.87 12.38
C ILE A 68 -1.86 -5.82 13.02
N MET A 69 -1.56 -4.79 13.81
CA MET A 69 -0.30 -4.68 14.57
C MET A 69 -0.13 -5.86 15.52
N SER A 70 -1.15 -6.18 16.33
CA SER A 70 -1.08 -7.31 17.25
C SER A 70 -0.87 -8.65 16.52
N LEU A 71 -1.39 -8.77 15.30
CA LEU A 71 -1.23 -9.95 14.47
C LEU A 71 0.18 -10.02 13.87
N MET A 72 0.73 -8.90 13.42
CA MET A 72 2.11 -8.81 12.91
C MET A 72 3.15 -9.10 14.00
N GLU A 73 2.92 -8.60 15.23
CA GLU A 73 3.78 -8.86 16.38
C GLU A 73 3.77 -10.34 16.78
N LYS A 74 2.59 -10.97 16.79
CA LYS A 74 2.47 -12.39 17.09
C LYS A 74 3.07 -13.24 15.97
N TRP A 75 2.67 -12.98 14.72
CA TRP A 75 2.95 -13.82 13.56
C TRP A 75 3.63 -12.98 12.44
N PRO A 76 4.96 -12.83 12.47
CA PRO A 76 5.70 -11.99 11.50
C PRO A 76 5.53 -12.40 10.03
N ILE A 77 5.15 -13.65 9.77
CA ILE A 77 4.82 -14.15 8.42
C ILE A 77 3.74 -13.29 7.74
N VAL A 78 2.86 -12.65 8.52
CA VAL A 78 1.78 -11.77 8.03
C VAL A 78 2.33 -10.56 7.29
N ILE A 79 3.52 -10.05 7.65
CA ILE A 79 4.17 -8.95 6.92
C ILE A 79 4.54 -9.41 5.50
N THR A 80 5.08 -10.61 5.36
CA THR A 80 5.47 -11.16 4.06
C THR A 80 4.25 -11.49 3.20
N LEU A 81 3.20 -12.03 3.82
CA LEU A 81 1.92 -12.29 3.13
C LEU A 81 1.24 -10.98 2.69
N GLY A 82 1.25 -9.95 3.54
CA GLY A 82 0.73 -8.63 3.20
C GLY A 82 1.49 -8.00 2.05
N ALA A 83 2.83 -8.08 2.05
CA ALA A 83 3.65 -7.60 0.95
C ALA A 83 3.37 -8.35 -0.37
N ALA A 84 3.22 -9.68 -0.30
CA ALA A 84 2.84 -10.50 -1.45
C ALA A 84 1.46 -10.08 -2.00
N PHE A 85 0.49 -9.88 -1.12
CA PHE A 85 -0.85 -9.45 -1.47
C PHE A 85 -0.85 -8.06 -2.13
N LEU A 86 -0.12 -7.09 -1.57
CA LEU A 86 0.01 -5.76 -2.17
C LEU A 86 0.66 -5.81 -3.57
N GLY A 87 1.69 -6.63 -3.75
CA GLY A 87 2.31 -6.83 -5.07
C GLY A 87 1.37 -7.50 -6.08
N TRP A 88 0.57 -8.47 -5.63
CA TRP A 88 -0.48 -9.08 -6.45
C TRP A 88 -1.51 -8.06 -6.90
N THR A 89 -2.09 -7.31 -5.96
CA THR A 89 -3.12 -6.31 -6.25
C THR A 89 -2.60 -5.22 -7.19
N ALA A 90 -1.35 -4.78 -7.03
CA ALA A 90 -0.71 -3.86 -7.97
C ALA A 90 -0.65 -4.45 -9.40
N GLY A 91 -0.31 -5.74 -9.53
CA GLY A 91 -0.34 -6.43 -10.82
C GLY A 91 -1.75 -6.56 -11.40
N GLU A 92 -2.76 -6.85 -10.58
CA GLU A 92 -4.16 -6.85 -11.03
C GLU A 92 -4.60 -5.46 -11.50
N MET A 93 -4.21 -4.39 -10.80
CA MET A 93 -4.52 -3.02 -11.21
C MET A 93 -3.87 -2.68 -12.56
N ILE A 94 -2.64 -3.13 -12.81
CA ILE A 94 -1.96 -2.93 -14.10
C ILE A 94 -2.68 -3.69 -15.21
N VAL A 95 -3.00 -4.97 -14.98
CA VAL A 95 -3.64 -5.83 -15.97
C VAL A 95 -5.09 -5.40 -16.25
N GLY A 96 -5.77 -4.86 -15.25
CA GLY A 96 -7.14 -4.34 -15.36
C GLY A 96 -7.24 -2.96 -15.99
N ASP A 97 -6.12 -2.31 -16.34
CA ASP A 97 -6.16 -1.09 -17.14
C ASP A 97 -6.61 -1.44 -18.57
N LYS A 98 -7.64 -0.75 -19.08
CA LYS A 98 -8.24 -1.02 -20.39
C LYS A 98 -7.22 -1.10 -21.53
N LYS A 99 -6.17 -0.26 -21.50
CA LYS A 99 -5.13 -0.26 -22.54
C LYS A 99 -4.25 -1.50 -22.47
N ILE A 100 -3.98 -1.97 -21.25
CA ILE A 100 -3.18 -3.18 -21.01
C ILE A 100 -4.03 -4.41 -21.32
N GLU A 101 -5.31 -4.43 -20.94
CA GLU A 101 -6.26 -5.50 -21.24
C GLU A 101 -6.43 -5.72 -22.75
N GLU A 102 -6.59 -4.64 -23.52
CA GLU A 102 -6.67 -4.72 -24.99
C GLU A 102 -5.38 -5.28 -25.62
N LEU A 103 -4.21 -4.92 -25.08
CA LEU A 103 -2.91 -5.43 -25.54
C LEU A 103 -2.68 -6.89 -25.14
N LEU A 104 -3.21 -7.31 -23.99
CA LEU A 104 -3.05 -8.66 -23.43
C LEU A 104 -4.16 -9.63 -23.86
N PHE A 105 -5.16 -9.19 -24.64
CA PHE A 105 -6.26 -10.03 -25.13
C PHE A 105 -5.78 -11.32 -25.83
N SER A 106 -4.60 -11.28 -26.45
CA SER A 106 -3.99 -12.45 -27.12
C SER A 106 -3.27 -13.43 -26.18
N TYR A 107 -3.06 -13.07 -24.91
CA TYR A 107 -2.30 -13.85 -23.93
C TYR A 107 -3.05 -14.01 -22.60
N PRO A 108 -4.04 -14.92 -22.51
CA PRO A 108 -4.85 -15.11 -21.31
C PRO A 108 -4.04 -15.47 -20.04
N TRP A 109 -2.89 -16.10 -20.22
CA TRP A 109 -1.97 -16.47 -19.12
C TRP A 109 -1.27 -15.25 -18.49
N ALA A 110 -1.19 -14.12 -19.19
CA ALA A 110 -0.59 -12.89 -18.68
C ALA A 110 -1.35 -12.32 -17.48
N HIS A 111 -2.67 -12.53 -17.41
CA HIS A 111 -3.52 -12.10 -16.29
C HIS A 111 -3.14 -12.75 -14.96
N TRP A 112 -2.52 -13.93 -15.00
CA TRP A 112 -2.02 -14.61 -13.80
C TRP A 112 -0.51 -14.39 -13.62
N LEU A 113 0.24 -14.39 -14.72
CA LEU A 113 1.69 -14.28 -14.65
C LEU A 113 2.14 -12.91 -14.09
N ILE A 114 1.51 -11.82 -14.51
CA ILE A 114 1.90 -10.47 -14.11
C ILE A 114 1.70 -10.26 -12.59
N PRO A 115 0.50 -10.50 -12.02
CA PRO A 115 0.30 -10.40 -10.57
C PRO A 115 1.20 -11.32 -9.74
N VAL A 116 1.37 -12.58 -10.15
CA VAL A 116 2.29 -13.52 -9.46
C VAL A 116 3.72 -12.99 -9.49
N SER A 117 4.18 -12.53 -10.65
CA SER A 117 5.55 -12.05 -10.81
C SER A 117 5.83 -10.80 -9.97
N LEU A 118 4.86 -9.88 -9.88
CA LEU A 118 4.98 -8.68 -9.05
C LEU A 118 4.92 -9.02 -7.56
N ALA A 119 4.05 -9.93 -7.14
CA ALA A 119 4.02 -10.41 -5.75
C ALA A 119 5.38 -11.01 -5.35
N LEU A 120 5.95 -11.88 -6.19
CA LEU A 120 7.27 -12.47 -5.94
C LEU A 120 8.39 -11.43 -5.97
N PHE A 121 8.33 -10.47 -6.89
CA PHE A 121 9.28 -9.37 -6.99
C PHE A 121 9.28 -8.52 -5.71
N VAL A 122 8.11 -8.15 -5.20
CA VAL A 122 7.99 -7.37 -3.96
C VAL A 122 8.58 -8.12 -2.77
N ILE A 123 8.31 -9.43 -2.64
CA ILE A 123 8.90 -10.26 -1.58
C ILE A 123 10.42 -10.34 -1.73
N ALA A 124 10.93 -10.55 -2.94
CA ALA A 124 12.37 -10.66 -3.21
C ALA A 124 13.09 -9.34 -2.92
N ALA A 125 12.57 -8.22 -3.40
CA ALA A 125 13.09 -6.88 -3.15
C ALA A 125 13.10 -6.57 -1.64
N GLY A 126 12.00 -6.85 -0.93
CA GLY A 126 11.92 -6.67 0.52
C GLY A 126 13.00 -7.45 1.28
N LYS A 127 13.23 -8.72 0.89
CA LYS A 127 14.30 -9.54 1.49
C LYS A 127 15.72 -9.02 1.17
N MET A 128 15.95 -8.53 -0.05
CA MET A 128 17.26 -8.00 -0.47
C MET A 128 17.63 -6.69 0.24
N ILE A 129 16.65 -5.80 0.42
CA ILE A 129 16.83 -4.52 1.13
C ILE A 129 17.11 -4.79 2.61
N HIS A 130 16.35 -5.70 3.23
CA HIS A 130 16.56 -6.09 4.62
C HIS A 130 17.95 -6.71 4.85
N LYS A 131 18.39 -7.58 3.93
CA LYS A 131 19.74 -8.19 3.99
C LYS A 131 20.86 -7.17 3.81
N SER A 132 20.66 -6.16 2.96
CA SER A 132 21.64 -5.09 2.71
C SER A 132 21.76 -4.11 3.88
N ALA A 133 20.66 -3.86 4.59
CA ALA A 133 20.68 -3.04 5.82
C ALA A 133 21.42 -3.73 6.97
N ALA A 134 21.30 -5.05 7.11
CA ALA A 134 22.02 -5.83 8.11
C ALA A 134 23.53 -5.95 7.84
N GLY A 135 23.97 -5.78 6.58
CA GLY A 135 25.38 -5.78 6.20
C GLY A 135 26.12 -4.47 6.46
N ARG A 136 25.42 -3.38 6.78
CA ARG A 136 25.99 -2.03 6.97
C ARG A 136 26.33 -1.68 8.43
N GLN A 137 26.00 -2.58 9.36
CA GLN A 137 26.30 -2.45 10.80
C GLN A 137 27.51 -3.32 11.25
N ARG A 138 28.31 -3.83 10.32
CA ARG A 138 29.58 -4.52 10.60
C ARG A 138 30.75 -3.76 10.02
#